data_AF-A0A146KJB1-F1
#
_entry.id   AF-A0A146KJB1-F1
#
_cell.length_a   1.000
_cell.length_b   1.000
_cell.length_c   1.000
_cell.angle_alpha   90.00
_cell.angle_beta   90.00
_cell.angle_gamma   90.00
#
_symmetry.space_group_name_H-M   'P 1'
#
loop_
_entity.id
_entity.type
_entity.pdbx_description
1 polymer ?
#
loop_
_entity_poly.entity_id
_entity_poly.type
_entity_poly.pdbx_seq_one_letter_code
_entity_poly.pdbx_strand_id
1 'polypeptide(L)'
;NTPQPNGLLDGHMGLSQKTGICQTCNKDSESCPGHFGHITLELPVFHPAYFKQIAQILKVICWNCSHFCGENAKQCQNCNEKPKQVFNYKNDKQLLTPEYVLQIFNKIPQSEKKKIGIKSNCTDMIIKTLIVPPCSI
;
A
#
# COMPACT_ATOMS: atom_id res chain seq x y z
N ASN A 1 -36.38 -3.75 -2.59
CA ASN A 1 -34.96 -3.49 -2.29
C ASN A 1 -34.16 -4.77 -2.38
N THR A 2 -33.73 -5.12 -3.59
CA THR A 2 -32.79 -6.23 -3.83
C THR A 2 -31.36 -5.69 -3.77
N PRO A 3 -30.41 -6.37 -3.12
CA PRO A 3 -29.02 -5.94 -3.11
C PRO A 3 -28.48 -5.87 -4.54
N GLN A 4 -27.71 -4.81 -4.83
CA GLN A 4 -27.08 -4.66 -6.13
C GLN A 4 -25.84 -5.56 -6.21
N PRO A 5 -25.64 -6.31 -7.31
CA PRO A 5 -24.41 -7.09 -7.49
C PRO A 5 -23.19 -6.16 -7.53
N ASN A 6 -22.10 -6.59 -6.89
CA ASN A 6 -20.88 -5.84 -6.63
C ASN A 6 -21.07 -4.53 -5.83
N GLY A 7 -22.19 -4.41 -5.12
CA GLY A 7 -22.49 -3.28 -4.26
C GLY A 7 -22.01 -3.49 -2.82
N LEU A 8 -22.23 -2.48 -1.97
CA LEU A 8 -21.87 -2.54 -0.54
C LEU A 8 -22.57 -3.65 0.24
N LEU A 9 -23.75 -4.10 -0.23
CA LEU A 9 -24.58 -5.13 0.38
C LEU A 9 -24.57 -6.44 -0.43
N ASP A 10 -23.51 -6.67 -1.20
CA ASP A 10 -23.39 -7.88 -2.03
C ASP A 10 -23.52 -9.15 -1.15
N GLY A 11 -24.36 -10.10 -1.59
CA GLY A 11 -24.60 -11.37 -0.91
C GLY A 11 -23.35 -12.26 -0.80
N HIS A 12 -22.30 -11.99 -1.58
CA HIS A 12 -21.00 -12.63 -1.45
C HIS A 12 -20.24 -12.19 -0.19
N MET A 13 -20.52 -11.00 0.35
CA MET A 13 -19.87 -10.45 1.56
C MET A 13 -20.60 -10.84 2.86
N GLY A 14 -21.67 -11.61 2.74
CA GLY A 14 -22.55 -11.98 3.84
C GLY A 14 -23.99 -11.54 3.57
N LEU A 15 -24.87 -11.87 4.51
CA LEU A 15 -26.29 -11.55 4.41
C LEU A 15 -26.63 -10.43 5.38
N SER A 16 -27.13 -9.32 4.86
CA SER A 16 -27.68 -8.23 5.68
C SER A 16 -29.10 -8.53 6.17
N GLN A 17 -29.84 -9.39 5.47
CA GLN A 17 -31.20 -9.78 5.83
C GLN A 17 -31.20 -11.14 6.56
N LYS A 18 -32.13 -11.31 7.51
CA LYS A 18 -32.30 -12.56 8.27
C LYS A 18 -32.68 -13.75 7.40
N THR A 19 -33.35 -13.49 6.28
CA THR A 19 -33.81 -14.51 5.33
C THR A 19 -32.95 -14.46 4.07
N GLY A 20 -32.27 -15.56 3.76
CA GLY A 20 -31.43 -15.67 2.56
C GLY A 20 -30.28 -16.64 2.77
N ILE A 21 -29.61 -16.99 1.68
CA ILE A 21 -28.44 -17.89 1.67
C ILE A 21 -27.25 -17.11 1.14
N CYS A 22 -26.12 -17.16 1.86
CA CYS A 22 -24.91 -16.45 1.44
C CYS A 22 -24.37 -17.07 0.15
N GLN A 23 -24.05 -16.24 -0.84
CA GLN A 23 -23.61 -16.72 -2.16
C GLN A 23 -22.19 -17.32 -2.14
N THR A 24 -21.41 -17.04 -1.09
CA THR A 24 -20.03 -17.53 -0.95
C THR A 24 -19.93 -18.84 -0.17
N CYS A 25 -20.63 -18.96 0.96
CA CYS A 25 -20.55 -20.15 1.82
C CYS A 25 -21.82 -21.01 1.84
N ASN A 26 -22.90 -20.58 1.18
CA ASN A 26 -24.19 -21.26 1.14
C ASN A 26 -24.82 -21.54 2.51
N LYS A 27 -24.50 -20.69 3.49
CA LYS A 27 -25.05 -20.75 4.85
C LYS A 27 -26.07 -19.64 5.09
N ASP A 28 -26.95 -19.87 6.06
CA ASP A 28 -27.91 -18.87 6.54
C ASP A 28 -27.22 -17.72 7.28
N SER A 29 -27.95 -16.62 7.49
CA SER A 29 -27.44 -15.41 8.15
C SER A 29 -26.83 -15.69 9.53
N GLU A 30 -27.38 -16.64 10.30
CA GLU A 30 -26.89 -17.00 11.64
C GLU A 30 -25.62 -17.87 11.64
N SER A 31 -25.38 -18.63 10.56
CA SER A 31 -24.24 -19.55 10.46
C SER A 31 -23.13 -19.06 9.52
N CYS A 32 -23.37 -17.94 8.83
CA CYS A 32 -22.39 -17.28 7.99
C CYS A 32 -21.50 -16.34 8.83
N PRO A 33 -20.18 -16.55 8.88
CA PRO A 33 -19.26 -15.68 9.62
C PRO A 33 -19.00 -14.33 8.95
N GLY A 34 -19.61 -14.09 7.78
CA GLY A 34 -19.29 -12.96 6.91
C GLY A 34 -18.03 -13.21 6.07
N HIS A 35 -17.95 -12.53 4.92
CA HIS A 35 -16.80 -12.63 4.02
C HIS A 35 -16.21 -11.26 3.72
N PHE A 36 -14.89 -11.17 3.78
CA PHE A 36 -14.17 -9.94 3.46
C PHE A 36 -14.24 -9.65 1.96
N GLY A 37 -14.57 -8.41 1.65
CA GLY A 37 -14.47 -7.86 0.31
C GLY A 37 -13.14 -7.14 0.12
N HIS A 38 -12.92 -6.66 -1.10
CA HIS A 38 -11.84 -5.74 -1.37
C HIS A 38 -12.24 -4.72 -2.44
N ILE A 39 -11.70 -3.52 -2.33
CA ILE A 39 -11.85 -2.46 -3.33
C ILE A 39 -10.46 -2.18 -3.89
N THR A 40 -10.31 -2.35 -5.20
CA THR A 40 -9.12 -1.92 -5.91
C THR A 40 -9.20 -0.43 -6.18
N LEU A 41 -8.20 0.31 -5.75
CA LEU A 41 -8.08 1.74 -5.99
C LEU A 41 -7.54 1.97 -7.40
N GLU A 42 -8.08 2.96 -8.10
CA GLU A 42 -7.58 3.41 -9.41
C GLU A 42 -6.14 3.93 -9.30
N LEU A 43 -5.83 4.60 -8.18
CA LEU A 43 -4.51 5.16 -7.89
C LEU A 43 -4.00 4.67 -6.53
N PRO A 44 -2.70 4.32 -6.43
CA PRO A 44 -2.11 3.91 -5.16
C PRO A 44 -2.06 5.09 -4.17
N VAL A 45 -2.20 4.79 -2.88
CA VAL A 45 -2.18 5.79 -1.79
C VAL A 45 -1.14 5.40 -0.74
N PHE A 46 -0.48 6.38 -0.13
CA PHE A 46 0.43 6.11 0.98
C PHE A 46 -0.32 5.60 2.21
N HIS A 47 0.17 4.51 2.81
CA HIS A 47 -0.36 4.06 4.09
C HIS A 47 0.07 5.04 5.20
N PRO A 48 -0.85 5.69 5.93
CA PRO A 48 -0.52 6.76 6.87
C PRO A 48 0.39 6.31 8.02
N ALA A 49 0.18 5.09 8.53
CA ALA A 49 1.03 4.52 9.58
C ALA A 49 2.51 4.33 9.15
N TYR A 50 2.75 4.11 7.86
CA TYR A 50 4.09 3.89 7.31
C TYR A 50 4.72 5.15 6.71
N PHE A 51 3.99 6.26 6.65
CA PHE A 51 4.46 7.49 6.01
C PHE A 51 5.81 7.98 6.57
N LYS A 52 6.01 7.91 7.88
CA LYS A 52 7.31 8.25 8.51
C LYS A 52 8.44 7.30 8.09
N GLN A 53 8.15 6.01 7.98
CA GLN A 53 9.14 5.01 7.56
C GLN A 53 9.49 5.18 6.08
N ILE A 54 8.50 5.42 5.22
CA ILE A 54 8.71 5.74 3.80
C ILE A 54 9.64 6.96 3.69
N ALA A 55 9.36 8.03 4.45
CA ALA A 55 10.21 9.23 4.44
C ALA A 55 11.65 8.95 4.92
N GLN A 56 11.85 8.07 5.92
CA GLN A 56 13.18 7.66 6.37
C GLN A 56 13.91 6.85 5.28
N ILE A 57 13.23 5.89 4.65
CA ILE A 57 13.79 5.08 3.55
C ILE A 57 14.22 6.00 2.40
N LEU A 58 13.36 6.94 2.00
CA LEU A 58 13.62 7.86 0.90
C LEU A 58 14.77 8.83 1.17
N LYS A 59 15.14 9.08 2.44
CA LYS A 59 16.34 9.87 2.81
C LYS A 59 17.63 9.08 2.67
N VAL A 60 17.61 7.77 2.94
CA VAL A 60 18.82 6.93 2.93
C VAL A 60 19.10 6.29 1.57
N ILE A 61 18.13 6.25 0.67
CA ILE A 61 18.32 5.70 -0.68
C ILE A 61 18.54 6.80 -1.71
N CYS A 62 19.25 6.47 -2.79
CA CYS A 62 19.35 7.34 -3.95
C CYS A 62 18.17 7.08 -4.91
N TRP A 63 17.44 8.11 -5.33
CA TRP A 63 16.27 7.96 -6.21
C TRP A 63 16.61 7.50 -7.63
N ASN A 64 17.85 7.73 -8.09
CA ASN A 64 18.27 7.36 -9.44
C ASN A 64 18.67 5.88 -9.52
N CYS A 65 19.52 5.42 -8.59
CA CYS A 65 19.98 4.03 -8.61
C CYS A 65 19.21 3.10 -7.68
N SER A 66 18.35 3.61 -6.79
CA SER A 66 17.58 2.81 -5.81
C SER A 66 18.45 1.95 -4.87
N HIS A 67 19.70 2.36 -4.66
CA HIS A 67 20.62 1.74 -3.71
C HIS A 67 20.75 2.59 -2.45
N PHE A 68 21.12 1.93 -1.35
CA PHE A 68 21.46 2.55 -0.10
C PHE A 68 22.66 3.50 -0.27
N CYS A 69 22.47 4.73 0.20
CA CYS A 69 23.40 5.85 0.06
C CYS A 69 23.76 6.44 1.44
N GLY A 70 22.88 6.29 2.45
CA GLY A 70 23.02 6.89 3.78
C GLY A 70 22.36 8.27 3.87
N GLU A 71 22.09 8.75 5.09
CA GLU A 71 21.26 9.95 5.35
C GLU A 71 21.87 11.29 4.92
N ASN A 72 23.21 11.37 4.77
CA ASN A 72 23.93 12.62 4.48
C ASN A 72 25.00 12.43 3.39
N ALA A 73 24.71 11.59 2.40
CA ALA A 73 25.68 11.33 1.33
C ALA A 73 25.72 12.50 0.35
N LYS A 74 26.87 13.17 0.27
CA LYS A 74 27.11 14.23 -0.74
C LYS A 74 27.08 13.69 -2.16
N GLN A 75 27.43 12.41 -2.33
CA GLN A 75 27.53 11.74 -3.61
C GLN A 75 27.17 10.26 -3.46
N CYS A 76 26.41 9.72 -4.41
CA CYS A 76 26.08 8.31 -4.42
C CYS A 76 27.27 7.48 -4.89
N GLN A 77 27.68 6.49 -4.10
CA GLN A 77 28.80 5.58 -4.44
C GLN A 77 28.50 4.68 -5.65
N ASN A 78 27.22 4.51 -6.02
CA ASN A 78 26.82 3.62 -7.10
C ASN A 78 26.60 4.34 -8.44
N CYS A 79 25.98 5.53 -8.44
CA CYS A 79 25.72 6.29 -9.67
C CYS A 79 26.56 7.56 -9.82
N ASN A 80 27.43 7.90 -8.85
CA ASN A 80 28.23 9.13 -8.82
C ASN A 80 27.46 10.47 -8.93
N GLU A 81 26.13 10.41 -8.97
CA GLU A 81 25.26 11.59 -8.97
C GLU A 81 24.95 12.07 -7.54
N LYS A 82 24.57 13.35 -7.42
CA LYS A 82 24.08 13.90 -6.16
C LYS A 82 22.73 13.24 -5.85
N PRO A 83 22.60 12.54 -4.72
CA PRO A 83 21.37 11.84 -4.41
C PRO A 83 20.28 12.88 -4.09
N LYS A 84 19.12 12.74 -4.73
CA LYS A 84 17.93 13.53 -4.39
C LYS A 84 17.34 12.99 -3.09
N GLN A 85 17.80 13.48 -1.94
CA GLN A 85 17.45 12.93 -0.62
C GLN A 85 16.45 13.80 0.18
N VAL A 86 16.15 15.01 -0.29
CA VAL A 86 15.45 16.02 0.51
C VAL A 86 14.06 16.31 -0.05
N PHE A 87 13.04 15.97 0.74
CA PHE A 87 11.69 16.51 0.60
C PHE A 87 11.68 17.96 1.03
N ASN A 88 11.85 18.89 0.09
CA ASN A 88 11.70 20.31 0.38
C ASN A 88 10.32 20.78 -0.10
N TYR A 89 9.31 20.69 0.77
CA TYR A 89 7.94 21.17 0.53
C TYR A 89 7.87 22.63 0.06
N LYS A 90 8.93 23.41 0.27
CA LYS A 90 9.00 24.81 -0.09
C LYS A 90 9.58 25.10 -1.48
N ASN A 91 10.42 24.22 -2.05
CA ASN A 91 11.24 24.60 -3.21
C ASN A 91 11.18 23.63 -4.40
N ASP A 92 10.72 22.39 -4.24
CA ASP A 92 10.64 21.44 -5.36
C ASP A 92 9.20 21.18 -5.77
N LYS A 93 8.84 21.60 -6.99
CA LYS A 93 7.54 21.33 -7.64
C LYS A 93 7.31 19.85 -7.97
N GLN A 94 8.25 18.96 -7.63
CA GLN A 94 8.15 17.53 -7.96
C GLN A 94 7.32 16.82 -6.90
N LEU A 95 6.00 16.82 -7.09
CA LEU A 95 5.05 16.10 -6.25
C LEU A 95 5.44 14.61 -6.23
N LEU A 96 5.76 14.10 -5.05
CA LEU A 96 6.09 12.68 -4.90
C LEU A 96 4.81 11.86 -4.97
N THR A 97 4.57 11.23 -6.11
CA THR A 97 3.43 10.35 -6.30
C THR A 97 3.72 8.97 -5.69
N PRO A 98 2.72 8.30 -5.10
CA PRO A 98 2.87 6.93 -4.60
C PRO A 98 3.33 5.96 -5.70
N GLU A 99 2.93 6.19 -6.95
CA GLU A 99 3.38 5.42 -8.11
C GLU A 99 4.90 5.51 -8.32
N TYR A 100 5.47 6.71 -8.24
CA TYR A 100 6.90 6.90 -8.40
C TYR A 100 7.68 6.23 -7.27
N VAL A 101 7.19 6.34 -6.03
CA VAL A 101 7.80 5.65 -4.88
C VAL A 101 7.75 4.14 -5.04
N LEU A 102 6.63 3.58 -5.53
CA LEU A 102 6.55 2.15 -5.86
C LEU A 102 7.60 1.73 -6.88
N GLN A 103 7.82 2.53 -7.92
CA GLN A 103 8.84 2.24 -8.92
C GLN A 103 10.24 2.21 -8.30
N ILE A 104 10.56 3.14 -7.40
CA ILE A 104 11.83 3.13 -6.66
C ILE A 104 11.92 1.87 -5.79
N PHE A 105 10.90 1.57 -4.99
CA PHE A 105 10.90 0.42 -4.07
C PHE A 105 11.01 -0.93 -4.77
N ASN A 106 10.46 -1.06 -5.99
CA ASN A 106 10.60 -2.26 -6.81
C ASN A 106 12.01 -2.43 -7.38
N LYS A 107 12.75 -1.34 -7.57
CA LYS A 107 14.16 -1.36 -8.02
C LYS A 107 15.16 -1.65 -6.89
N ILE A 108 14.76 -1.49 -5.62
CA ILE A 108 15.64 -1.75 -4.47
C ILE A 108 16.00 -3.26 -4.42
N PRO A 109 17.28 -3.63 -4.44
CA PRO A 109 17.72 -5.02 -4.33
C PRO A 109 17.27 -5.65 -3.01
N GLN A 110 16.85 -6.92 -3.05
CA GLN A 110 16.38 -7.62 -1.84
C GLN A 110 17.45 -7.73 -0.73
N SER A 111 18.74 -7.76 -1.10
CA SER A 111 19.88 -7.79 -0.17
C SER A 111 19.97 -6.51 0.69
N GLU A 112 19.50 -5.38 0.18
CA GLU A 112 19.56 -4.09 0.87
C GLU A 112 18.32 -3.84 1.73
N LYS A 113 17.18 -4.46 1.42
CA LYS A 113 15.94 -4.34 2.20
C LYS A 113 16.15 -4.68 3.69
N LYS A 114 16.97 -5.70 3.98
CA LYS A 114 17.35 -6.08 5.35
C LYS A 114 18.21 -5.02 6.05
N LYS A 115 19.12 -4.37 5.33
CA LYS A 115 20.01 -3.33 5.88
C LYS A 115 19.25 -2.04 6.20
N ILE A 116 18.22 -1.73 5.40
CA ILE A 116 17.36 -0.56 5.58
C ILE A 116 16.35 -0.78 6.74
N GLY A 117 16.28 -1.99 7.32
CA GLY A 117 15.41 -2.28 8.46
C GLY A 117 13.94 -2.48 8.11
N ILE A 118 13.65 -2.76 6.83
CA ILE A 118 12.29 -2.99 6.35
C ILE A 118 11.88 -4.42 6.75
N LYS A 119 10.98 -4.53 7.74
CA LYS A 119 10.50 -5.82 8.26
C LYS A 119 9.46 -6.50 7.36
N SER A 120 8.67 -5.71 6.63
CA SER A 120 7.62 -6.14 5.71
C SER A 120 8.01 -5.89 4.24
N ASN A 121 7.19 -6.31 3.29
CA ASN A 121 7.45 -5.98 1.89
C ASN A 121 7.26 -4.46 1.70
N CYS A 122 8.24 -3.77 1.10
CA CYS A 122 8.21 -2.31 0.93
C CYS A 122 6.95 -1.84 0.15
N THR A 123 6.38 -2.73 -0.66
CA THR A 123 5.15 -2.50 -1.41
C THR A 123 3.92 -2.36 -0.51
N ASP A 124 3.90 -2.96 0.67
CA ASP A 124 2.76 -2.94 1.59
C ASP A 124 2.56 -1.57 2.24
N MET A 125 3.58 -0.70 2.15
CA MET A 125 3.51 0.69 2.59
C MET A 125 2.65 1.56 1.67
N ILE A 126 2.28 1.03 0.50
CA ILE A 126 1.49 1.72 -0.53
C ILE A 126 0.26 0.88 -0.83
N ILE A 127 -0.90 1.43 -0.47
CA ILE A 127 -2.19 0.77 -0.56
C ILE A 127 -2.68 0.87 -2.00
N LYS A 128 -2.90 -0.29 -2.64
CA LYS A 128 -3.63 -0.42 -3.91
C LYS A 128 -5.02 -1.02 -3.74
N THR A 129 -5.21 -1.77 -2.66
CA THR A 129 -6.43 -2.51 -2.40
C THR A 129 -6.82 -2.29 -0.95
N LEU A 130 -8.05 -1.81 -0.73
CA LEU A 130 -8.64 -1.68 0.61
C LEU A 130 -9.47 -2.92 0.91
N ILE A 131 -9.21 -3.53 2.06
CA ILE A 131 -10.04 -4.63 2.54
C ILE A 131 -11.32 -4.05 3.12
N VAL A 132 -12.46 -4.58 2.67
CA VAL A 132 -13.78 -4.19 3.16
C VAL A 132 -14.25 -5.26 4.14
N PRO A 133 -14.62 -4.88 5.37
CA PRO A 133 -15.13 -5.82 6.35
C PRO A 133 -16.44 -6.48 5.86
N PRO A 134 -16.76 -7.67 6.37
CA PRO A 134 -18.01 -8.34 6.02
C PRO A 134 -19.23 -7.51 6.42
N CYS A 135 -20.36 -7.74 5.73
CA CYS A 135 -21.64 -7.14 6.09
C CYS A 135 -22.24 -7.71 7.39
N SER A 136 -21.82 -8.92 7.76
CA SER A 136 -22.23 -9.61 8.98
C SER A 136 -21.27 -9.24 10.12
N ILE A 137 -21.55 -8.14 10.83
CA ILE A 137 -20.90 -7.80 12.12
C ILE A 137 -21.99 -7.56 13.15
#